data_AF-A0A7W8CWF8-F1
#
_entry.id   AF-A0A7W8CWF8-F1
#
_cell.length_a   1.000
_cell.length_b   1.000
_cell.length_c   1.000
_cell.angle_alpha   90.00
_cell.angle_beta   90.00
_cell.angle_gamma   90.00
#
_symmetry.space_group_name_H-M   'P 1'
#
loop_
_entity.id
_entity.type
_entity.pdbx_description
1 polymer ?
#
loop_
_entity_poly.entity_id
_entity_poly.type
_entity_poly.pdbx_seq_one_letter_code
_entity_poly.pdbx_strand_id
1 'polypeptide(L)'
;MAYVFLHLLPELGVFQEELEGEVGNEGWSFLESHIYLVAMLGLIIFYGLEQMVKSAKRRQADIREEGVEAGVFWVHIGSFTLYNALIGYLLVREHYDSAWGMLFFFIAMGVHFITNDKGLRAAHKEEYDRYGRWLLAAAILVGWAFGLVSEVGELTVSILTALLAGGIILNVMKEELPEDRESSFVSFCLGIVGYSVLLLIL
;
A
#
# COMPACT_ATOMS: atom_id res chain seq x y z
N MET A 1 -6.57 7.06 -4.74
CA MET A 1 -8.06 6.84 -4.74
C MET A 1 -8.54 5.64 -5.56
N ALA A 2 -8.58 5.67 -6.90
CA ALA A 2 -9.24 4.61 -7.70
C ALA A 2 -8.70 3.19 -7.45
N TYR A 3 -7.38 3.05 -7.26
CA TYR A 3 -6.73 1.80 -6.86
C TYR A 3 -7.34 1.18 -5.59
N VAL A 4 -7.62 2.00 -4.57
CA VAL A 4 -8.18 1.51 -3.30
C VAL A 4 -9.56 0.89 -3.53
N PHE A 5 -10.41 1.54 -4.31
CA PHE A 5 -11.80 1.09 -4.51
C PHE A 5 -11.96 -0.05 -5.51
N LEU A 6 -11.15 -0.07 -6.56
CA LEU A 6 -11.34 -1.01 -7.68
C LEU A 6 -10.37 -2.19 -7.67
N HIS A 7 -9.36 -2.16 -6.82
CA HIS A 7 -8.40 -3.25 -6.72
C HIS A 7 -8.27 -3.70 -5.26
N LEU A 8 -7.81 -2.81 -4.38
CA LEU A 8 -7.49 -3.17 -2.99
C LEU A 8 -8.71 -3.69 -2.20
N LEU A 9 -9.85 -2.98 -2.21
CA LEU A 9 -11.05 -3.40 -1.47
C LEU A 9 -11.67 -4.70 -2.04
N PRO A 10 -11.87 -4.86 -3.36
CA PRO A 10 -12.31 -6.12 -3.94
C PRO A 10 -11.39 -7.30 -3.61
N GLU A 11 -10.07 -7.09 -3.66
CA GLU A 11 -9.07 -8.12 -3.35
C GLU A 11 -9.16 -8.60 -1.90
N LEU A 12 -9.45 -7.72 -0.94
CA LEU A 12 -9.78 -8.15 0.42
C LEU A 12 -11.03 -9.05 0.46
N GLY A 13 -12.04 -8.76 -0.37
CA GLY A 13 -13.22 -9.61 -0.50
C GLY A 13 -12.88 -11.02 -1.02
N VAL A 14 -12.01 -11.12 -2.04
CA VAL A 14 -11.54 -12.39 -2.59
C VAL A 14 -10.78 -13.19 -1.52
N PHE A 15 -9.85 -12.56 -0.79
CA PHE A 15 -9.14 -13.24 0.29
C PHE A 15 -10.08 -13.70 1.41
N GLN A 16 -11.17 -12.99 1.68
CA GLN A 16 -12.15 -13.47 2.64
C GLN A 16 -12.85 -14.74 2.14
N GLU A 17 -13.27 -14.77 0.87
CA GLU A 17 -13.96 -15.93 0.29
C GLU A 17 -13.06 -17.17 0.15
N GLU A 18 -11.79 -16.99 -0.26
CA GLU A 18 -10.81 -18.07 -0.39
C GLU A 18 -10.47 -18.69 0.97
N LEU A 19 -10.34 -17.86 2.01
CA LEU A 19 -9.97 -18.32 3.35
C LEU A 19 -11.13 -18.97 4.12
N GLU A 20 -12.39 -18.59 3.85
CA GLU A 20 -13.58 -19.24 4.43
C GLU A 20 -13.72 -20.72 3.98
N GLY A 21 -13.04 -21.13 2.89
CA GLY A 21 -13.10 -22.48 2.33
C GLY A 21 -12.03 -23.48 2.78
N GLU A 22 -10.89 -23.02 3.32
CA GLU A 22 -9.68 -23.87 3.38
C GLU A 22 -9.24 -24.39 4.76
N VAL A 23 -9.74 -23.88 5.90
CA VAL A 23 -9.15 -24.22 7.21
C VAL A 23 -10.16 -24.75 8.23
N GLY A 24 -10.16 -26.06 8.45
CA GLY A 24 -10.90 -26.75 9.52
C GLY A 24 -10.26 -26.66 10.92
N ASN A 25 -9.47 -25.62 11.23
CA ASN A 25 -8.71 -25.51 12.47
C ASN A 25 -9.14 -24.27 13.29
N GLU A 26 -9.76 -24.51 14.45
CA GLU A 26 -10.56 -23.56 15.24
C GLU A 26 -9.83 -22.30 15.75
N GLY A 27 -8.49 -22.25 15.66
CA GLY A 27 -7.69 -21.12 16.17
C GLY A 27 -7.44 -19.98 15.17
N TRP A 28 -7.39 -20.27 13.86
CA TRP A 28 -7.07 -19.29 12.81
C TRP A 28 -8.31 -18.86 11.98
N SER A 29 -9.36 -19.67 12.01
CA SER A 29 -10.67 -19.40 11.38
C SER A 29 -11.29 -18.05 11.78
N PHE A 30 -11.03 -17.56 13.00
CA PHE A 30 -11.50 -16.23 13.39
C PHE A 30 -10.81 -15.08 12.64
N LEU A 31 -9.53 -15.19 12.27
CA LEU A 31 -8.86 -14.13 11.49
C LEU A 31 -9.24 -14.19 10.00
N GLU A 32 -9.53 -15.40 9.51
CA GLU A 32 -9.93 -15.69 8.12
C GLU A 32 -11.28 -15.05 7.76
N SER A 33 -12.31 -15.21 8.60
CA SER A 33 -13.62 -14.56 8.40
C SER A 33 -13.61 -13.05 8.68
N HIS A 34 -12.46 -12.46 9.01
CA HIS A 34 -12.34 -11.08 9.46
C HIS A 34 -11.14 -10.35 8.85
N ILE A 35 -10.83 -10.60 7.57
CA ILE A 35 -9.82 -9.86 6.81
C ILE A 35 -9.99 -8.33 6.94
N TYR A 36 -11.23 -7.85 7.03
CA TYR A 36 -11.55 -6.44 7.28
C TYR A 36 -11.16 -5.95 8.68
N LEU A 37 -11.22 -6.80 9.71
CA LEU A 37 -10.69 -6.47 11.04
C LEU A 37 -9.16 -6.39 11.01
N VAL A 38 -8.49 -7.23 10.22
CA VAL A 38 -7.03 -7.15 10.00
C VAL A 38 -6.67 -5.84 9.31
N ALA A 39 -7.43 -5.44 8.28
CA ALA A 39 -7.25 -4.14 7.63
C ALA A 39 -7.51 -2.96 8.58
N MET A 40 -8.56 -3.04 9.40
CA MET A 40 -8.83 -2.04 10.44
C MET A 40 -7.70 -1.98 11.48
N LEU A 41 -7.17 -3.12 11.90
CA LEU A 41 -6.03 -3.19 12.80
C LEU A 41 -4.80 -2.55 12.18
N GLY A 42 -4.54 -2.80 10.90
CA GLY A 42 -3.49 -2.14 10.14
C GLY A 42 -3.63 -0.62 10.18
N LEU A 43 -4.83 -0.10 9.86
CA LEU A 43 -5.14 1.32 9.95
C LEU A 43 -4.85 1.89 11.35
N ILE A 44 -5.31 1.21 12.41
CA ILE A 44 -5.08 1.62 13.81
C ILE A 44 -3.59 1.63 14.14
N ILE A 45 -2.84 0.61 13.73
CA ILE A 45 -1.40 0.50 13.97
C ILE A 45 -0.66 1.65 13.27
N PHE A 46 -0.92 1.89 11.99
CA PHE A 46 -0.25 2.96 11.24
C PHE A 46 -0.58 4.34 11.81
N TYR A 47 -1.86 4.58 12.14
CA TYR A 47 -2.27 5.81 12.81
C TYR A 47 -1.59 5.98 14.18
N GLY A 48 -1.55 4.91 14.98
CA GLY A 48 -0.93 4.89 16.29
C GLY A 48 0.57 5.16 16.23
N LEU A 49 1.29 4.52 15.30
CA LEU A 49 2.72 4.74 15.08
C LEU A 49 3.01 6.20 14.71
N GLU A 50 2.24 6.76 13.79
CA GLU A 50 2.40 8.16 13.40
C GLU A 50 2.15 9.11 14.59
N GLN A 51 1.11 8.84 15.38
CA GLN A 51 0.79 9.63 16.56
C GLN A 51 1.83 9.49 17.68
N MET A 52 2.42 8.30 17.84
CA MET A 52 3.52 8.05 18.77
C MET A 52 4.77 8.83 18.38
N VAL A 53 5.15 8.83 17.10
CA VAL A 53 6.27 9.64 16.60
C VAL A 53 6.03 11.13 16.88
N LYS A 54 4.83 11.62 16.59
CA LYS A 54 4.46 13.03 16.84
C LYS A 54 4.47 13.38 18.32
N SER A 55 3.94 12.50 19.18
CA SER A 55 3.82 12.76 20.62
C SER A 55 5.13 12.58 21.40
N ALA A 56 5.96 11.59 21.04
CA ALA A 56 7.25 11.34 21.69
C ALA A 56 8.21 12.53 21.53
N LYS A 57 8.22 13.15 20.35
CA LYS A 57 9.07 14.33 20.06
C LYS A 57 8.49 15.64 20.59
N ARG A 58 7.18 15.69 20.85
CA ARG A 58 6.53 16.84 21.54
C ARG A 58 6.76 16.84 23.06
N ARG A 59 7.07 15.68 23.65
CA ARG A 59 7.37 15.52 25.09
C ARG A 59 8.82 15.85 25.45
N GLN A 60 9.75 15.77 24.48
CA GLN A 60 11.06 16.39 24.57
C GLN A 60 10.90 17.86 24.19
N ALA A 61 10.64 18.71 25.19
CA ALA A 61 10.77 20.14 25.02
C ALA A 61 12.19 20.44 24.46
N ASP A 62 12.26 21.28 23.43
CA ASP A 62 13.45 21.76 22.69
C ASP A 62 13.92 21.07 21.39
N ILE A 63 13.09 20.31 20.65
CA ILE A 63 13.53 19.74 19.34
C ILE A 63 12.77 20.33 18.14
N ARG A 64 13.57 20.86 17.19
CA ARG A 64 13.24 21.32 15.82
C ARG A 64 12.15 20.47 15.13
N GLU A 65 11.25 21.13 14.41
CA GLU A 65 10.19 20.50 13.58
C GLU A 65 10.75 19.39 12.66
N GLU A 66 11.98 19.58 12.16
CA GLU A 66 12.75 18.62 11.34
C GLU A 66 12.79 17.19 11.93
N GLY A 67 12.85 17.05 13.26
CA GLY A 67 12.88 15.74 13.89
C GLY A 67 11.57 14.98 13.73
N VAL A 68 10.41 15.65 13.86
CA VAL A 68 9.09 15.01 13.76
C VAL A 68 8.85 14.48 12.35
N GLU A 69 9.19 15.30 11.35
CA GLU A 69 9.06 14.95 9.93
C GLU A 69 9.88 13.70 9.58
N ALA A 70 11.14 13.63 10.02
CA ALA A 70 12.00 12.47 9.77
C ALA A 70 11.44 11.16 10.36
N GLY A 71 10.77 11.21 11.52
CA GLY A 71 10.18 10.01 12.12
C GLY A 71 8.94 9.52 11.36
N VAL A 72 8.08 10.45 10.94
CA VAL A 72 6.87 10.14 10.15
C VAL A 72 7.28 9.61 8.78
N PHE A 73 8.31 10.20 8.17
CA PHE A 73 8.93 9.69 6.94
C PHE A 73 9.30 8.21 7.05
N TRP A 74 9.99 7.79 8.11
CA TRP A 74 10.42 6.39 8.26
C TRP A 74 9.24 5.42 8.44
N VAL A 75 8.18 5.86 9.13
CA VAL A 75 6.95 5.06 9.23
C VAL A 75 6.33 4.88 7.85
N HIS A 76 6.18 5.95 7.07
CA HIS A 76 5.59 5.87 5.72
C HIS A 76 6.48 5.06 4.78
N ILE A 77 7.78 5.37 4.70
CA ILE A 77 8.68 4.69 3.78
C ILE A 77 8.84 3.21 4.12
N GLY A 78 8.86 2.84 5.39
CA GLY A 78 8.90 1.44 5.81
C GLY A 78 7.66 0.68 5.36
N SER A 79 6.49 1.29 5.50
CA SER A 79 5.20 0.72 5.08
C SER A 79 5.16 0.52 3.56
N PHE A 80 5.51 1.56 2.79
CA PHE A 80 5.53 1.49 1.33
C PHE A 80 6.64 0.56 0.81
N THR A 81 7.74 0.40 1.54
CA THR A 81 8.79 -0.57 1.21
C THR A 81 8.26 -2.00 1.37
N LEU A 82 7.58 -2.30 2.46
CA LEU A 82 6.98 -3.62 2.67
C LEU A 82 5.90 -3.92 1.63
N TYR A 83 5.06 -2.94 1.33
CA TYR A 83 4.04 -3.04 0.29
C TYR A 83 4.64 -3.24 -1.12
N ASN A 84 5.67 -2.49 -1.48
CA ASN A 84 6.37 -2.67 -2.76
C ASN A 84 7.05 -4.05 -2.87
N ALA A 85 7.60 -4.56 -1.77
CA ALA A 85 8.15 -5.92 -1.74
C ALA A 85 7.06 -6.98 -1.91
N LEU A 86 5.89 -6.77 -1.30
CA LEU A 86 4.75 -7.67 -1.48
C LEU A 86 4.25 -7.68 -2.93
N ILE A 87 4.10 -6.51 -3.57
CA ILE A 87 3.79 -6.42 -4.99
C ILE A 87 4.83 -7.17 -5.83
N GLY A 88 6.12 -6.94 -5.57
CA GLY A 88 7.20 -7.64 -6.28
C GLY A 88 7.11 -9.15 -6.13
N TYR A 89 6.77 -9.65 -4.94
CA TYR A 89 6.57 -11.06 -4.67
C TYR A 89 5.37 -11.65 -5.44
N LEU A 90 4.23 -10.94 -5.45
CA LEU A 90 3.02 -11.37 -6.16
C LEU A 90 3.19 -11.35 -7.68
N LEU A 91 4.00 -10.43 -8.21
CA LEU A 91 4.26 -10.30 -9.65
C LEU A 91 4.70 -11.60 -10.33
N VAL A 92 5.49 -12.42 -9.63
CA VAL A 92 6.01 -13.70 -10.17
C VAL A 92 4.93 -14.77 -10.20
N ARG A 93 3.91 -14.64 -9.35
CA ARG A 93 2.85 -15.64 -9.14
C ARG A 93 1.63 -15.39 -10.00
N GLU A 94 1.50 -14.17 -10.49
CA GLU A 94 0.43 -13.78 -11.40
C GLU A 94 0.49 -14.58 -12.70
N HIS A 95 -0.63 -15.25 -13.04
CA HIS A 95 -0.79 -15.95 -14.31
C HIS A 95 -1.55 -15.05 -15.28
N TYR A 96 -0.85 -14.42 -16.22
CA TYR A 96 -1.49 -13.60 -17.24
C TYR A 96 -1.99 -14.46 -18.41
N ASP A 97 -3.29 -14.39 -18.69
CA ASP A 97 -3.93 -15.11 -19.79
C ASP A 97 -3.52 -14.61 -21.18
N SER A 98 -3.00 -13.38 -21.29
CA SER A 98 -2.56 -12.80 -22.56
C SER A 98 -1.42 -11.79 -22.42
N ALA A 99 -0.65 -11.62 -23.50
CA ALA A 99 0.38 -10.57 -23.57
C ALA A 99 -0.19 -9.15 -23.44
N TRP A 100 -1.46 -8.95 -23.82
CA TRP A 100 -2.17 -7.68 -23.65
C TRP A 100 -2.49 -7.42 -22.18
N GLY A 101 -2.98 -8.42 -21.44
CA GLY A 101 -3.20 -8.32 -20.00
C GLY A 101 -1.92 -7.97 -19.26
N MET A 102 -0.81 -8.63 -19.59
CA MET A 102 0.51 -8.31 -19.04
C MET A 102 0.95 -6.86 -19.34
N LEU A 103 0.72 -6.37 -20.57
CA LEU A 103 1.04 -4.99 -20.94
C LEU A 103 0.18 -3.98 -20.17
N PHE A 104 -1.12 -4.22 -20.04
CA PHE A 104 -2.02 -3.33 -19.29
C PHE A 104 -1.68 -3.33 -17.80
N PHE A 105 -1.35 -4.50 -17.24
CA PHE A 105 -0.84 -4.59 -15.87
C PHE A 105 0.45 -3.80 -15.68
N PHE A 106 1.41 -3.93 -16.57
CA PHE A 106 2.64 -3.14 -16.52
C PHE A 106 2.36 -1.64 -16.53
N ILE A 107 1.44 -1.18 -17.40
CA ILE A 107 1.05 0.23 -17.46
C ILE A 107 0.34 0.66 -16.17
N ALA A 108 -0.60 -0.14 -15.67
CA ALA A 108 -1.36 0.14 -14.45
C ALA A 108 -0.45 0.28 -13.24
N MET A 109 0.43 -0.71 -13.04
CA MET A 109 1.40 -0.69 -11.94
C MET A 109 2.45 0.40 -12.11
N GLY A 110 2.88 0.69 -13.34
CA GLY A 110 3.76 1.83 -13.62
C GLY A 110 3.11 3.16 -13.20
N VAL A 111 1.86 3.38 -13.58
CA VAL A 111 1.09 4.57 -13.17
C VAL A 111 0.87 4.60 -11.65
N HIS A 112 0.59 3.46 -11.03
CA HIS A 112 0.46 3.31 -9.58
C HIS A 112 1.73 3.77 -8.86
N PHE A 113 2.89 3.21 -9.24
CA PHE A 113 4.18 3.58 -8.63
C PHE A 113 4.52 5.05 -8.85
N ILE A 114 4.34 5.59 -10.06
CA ILE A 114 4.59 7.01 -10.34
C ILE A 114 3.71 7.92 -9.45
N THR A 115 2.45 7.52 -9.23
CA THR A 115 1.51 8.28 -8.41
C THR A 115 1.91 8.23 -6.93
N ASN A 116 2.23 7.05 -6.41
CA ASN A 116 2.71 6.87 -5.04
C ASN A 116 4.02 7.63 -4.79
N ASP A 117 4.98 7.53 -5.70
CA ASP A 117 6.27 8.21 -5.64
C ASP A 117 6.09 9.74 -5.60
N LYS A 118 5.18 10.28 -6.42
CA LYS A 118 4.84 11.71 -6.38
C LYS A 118 4.18 12.10 -5.06
N GLY A 119 3.31 11.25 -4.51
CA GLY A 119 2.69 11.46 -3.20
C GLY A 119 3.73 11.54 -2.08
N LEU A 120 4.59 10.52 -1.99
CA LEU A 120 5.66 10.43 -0.98
C LEU A 120 6.68 11.55 -1.13
N ARG A 121 7.07 11.89 -2.36
CA ARG A 121 7.97 13.03 -2.61
C ARG A 121 7.34 14.36 -2.23
N ALA A 122 6.04 14.54 -2.42
CA ALA A 122 5.36 15.76 -2.00
C ALA A 122 5.31 15.90 -0.47
N ALA A 123 5.17 14.78 0.25
CA ALA A 123 5.13 14.75 1.71
C ALA A 123 6.52 14.88 2.36
N HIS A 124 7.58 14.31 1.76
CA HIS A 124 8.90 14.16 2.40
C HIS A 124 10.09 14.46 1.47
N LYS A 125 10.02 15.56 0.70
CA LYS A 125 10.88 15.88 -0.47
C LYS A 125 12.34 15.45 -0.35
N GLU A 126 13.09 15.97 0.63
CA GLU A 126 14.54 15.81 0.69
C GLU A 126 14.94 14.37 1.05
N GLU A 127 14.25 13.77 2.03
CA GLU A 127 14.48 12.40 2.48
C GLU A 127 14.08 11.39 1.42
N TYR A 128 12.99 11.65 0.68
CA TYR A 128 12.55 10.84 -0.44
C TYR A 128 13.59 10.80 -1.57
N ASP A 129 14.09 11.96 -2.00
CA ASP A 129 15.05 12.07 -3.10
C ASP A 129 16.40 11.42 -2.74
N ARG A 130 16.77 11.45 -1.45
CA ARG A 130 18.01 10.86 -0.95
C ARG A 130 17.93 9.35 -0.74
N TYR A 131 16.88 8.86 -0.09
CA TYR A 131 16.77 7.47 0.35
C TYR A 131 15.54 6.76 -0.21
N GLY A 132 14.36 7.42 -0.14
CA GLY A 132 13.07 6.79 -0.40
C GLY A 132 12.99 6.08 -1.76
N ARG A 133 13.33 6.77 -2.85
CA ARG A 133 13.27 6.20 -4.21
C ARG A 133 14.10 4.92 -4.39
N TRP A 134 15.28 4.84 -3.75
CA TRP A 134 16.17 3.69 -3.86
C TRP A 134 15.64 2.52 -3.05
N LEU A 135 15.11 2.80 -1.85
CA LEU A 135 14.53 1.79 -0.99
C LEU A 135 13.28 1.16 -1.62
N LEU A 136 12.39 1.99 -2.18
CA LEU A 136 11.17 1.55 -2.83
C LEU A 136 11.44 0.72 -4.09
N ALA A 137 12.39 1.13 -4.93
CA ALA A 137 12.79 0.36 -6.10
C ALA A 137 13.46 -0.96 -5.73
N ALA A 138 14.36 -0.94 -4.74
CA ALA A 138 15.03 -2.14 -4.25
C ALA A 138 14.02 -3.14 -3.64
N ALA A 139 13.00 -2.66 -2.93
CA ALA A 139 11.94 -3.49 -2.37
C ALA A 139 11.23 -4.34 -3.43
N ILE A 140 10.86 -3.74 -4.57
CA ILE A 140 10.20 -4.47 -5.66
C ILE A 140 11.11 -5.60 -6.17
N LEU A 141 12.40 -5.30 -6.40
CA LEU A 141 13.36 -6.28 -6.89
C LEU A 141 13.61 -7.41 -5.88
N VAL A 142 13.70 -7.07 -4.59
CA VAL A 142 13.88 -8.05 -3.51
C VAL A 142 12.64 -8.94 -3.38
N GLY A 143 11.44 -8.35 -3.41
CA GLY A 143 10.17 -9.06 -3.40
C GLY A 143 10.06 -10.05 -4.56
N TRP A 144 10.35 -9.57 -5.77
CA TRP A 144 10.41 -10.39 -6.98
C TRP A 144 11.40 -11.55 -6.85
N ALA A 145 12.63 -11.27 -6.42
CA ALA A 145 13.65 -12.30 -6.23
C ALA A 145 13.21 -13.33 -5.17
N PHE A 146 12.54 -12.89 -4.11
CA PHE A 146 11.98 -13.77 -3.08
C PHE A 146 10.85 -14.64 -3.64
N GLY A 147 9.99 -14.09 -4.49
CA GLY A 147 8.92 -14.81 -5.16
C GLY A 147 9.40 -15.96 -6.05
N LEU A 148 10.63 -15.88 -6.59
CA LEU A 148 11.24 -16.95 -7.39
C LEU A 148 11.73 -18.14 -6.57
N VAL A 149 12.07 -17.94 -5.30
CA VAL A 149 12.78 -18.94 -4.49
C VAL A 149 11.99 -19.42 -3.28
N SER A 150 10.91 -18.73 -2.92
CA SER A 150 10.12 -19.02 -1.72
C SER A 150 8.63 -18.98 -2.01
N GLU A 151 7.90 -19.94 -1.45
CA GLU A 151 6.44 -19.98 -1.39
C GLU A 151 5.99 -19.57 0.01
N VAL A 152 5.44 -18.36 0.11
CA VAL A 152 4.73 -17.87 1.30
C VAL A 152 3.30 -18.36 1.21
N GLY A 153 2.79 -18.96 2.30
CA GLY A 153 1.42 -19.46 2.35
C GLY A 153 0.40 -18.34 2.16
N GLU A 154 -0.71 -18.69 1.51
CA GLU A 154 -1.77 -17.76 1.10
C GLU A 154 -2.32 -16.95 2.28
N LEU A 155 -2.60 -17.59 3.42
CA LEU A 155 -3.02 -16.90 4.64
C LEU A 155 -2.06 -15.78 5.08
N THR A 156 -0.74 -15.99 4.96
CA THR A 156 0.25 -14.96 5.34
C THR A 156 0.23 -13.80 4.36
N VAL A 157 0.11 -14.08 3.06
CA VAL A 157 -0.03 -13.07 2.02
C VAL A 157 -1.29 -12.24 2.28
N SER A 158 -2.44 -12.89 2.48
CA SER A 158 -3.72 -12.22 2.72
C SER A 158 -3.67 -11.34 3.98
N ILE A 159 -3.13 -11.83 5.09
CA ILE A 159 -2.98 -11.04 6.33
C ILE A 159 -2.08 -9.82 6.10
N LEU A 160 -0.94 -10.00 5.41
CA LEU A 160 -0.02 -8.90 5.12
C LEU A 160 -0.67 -7.86 4.20
N THR A 161 -1.34 -8.30 3.12
CA THR A 161 -2.06 -7.42 2.21
C THR A 161 -3.14 -6.65 2.94
N ALA A 162 -3.96 -7.33 3.77
CA ALA A 162 -5.00 -6.69 4.56
C ALA A 162 -4.45 -5.64 5.53
N LEU A 163 -3.41 -5.99 6.29
CA LEU A 163 -2.76 -5.07 7.22
C LEU A 163 -2.24 -3.82 6.51
N LEU A 164 -1.55 -4.00 5.37
CA LEU A 164 -1.02 -2.90 4.56
C LEU A 164 -2.13 -2.07 3.91
N ALA A 165 -3.22 -2.71 3.49
CA ALA A 165 -4.37 -2.04 2.91
C ALA A 165 -4.95 -0.99 3.85
N GLY A 166 -5.04 -1.31 5.15
CA GLY A 166 -5.43 -0.35 6.19
C GLY A 166 -4.54 0.89 6.25
N GLY A 167 -3.22 0.70 6.12
CA GLY A 167 -2.24 1.80 6.07
C GLY A 167 -2.38 2.64 4.81
N ILE A 168 -2.59 2.01 3.65
CA ILE A 168 -2.81 2.72 2.38
C ILE A 168 -4.10 3.53 2.43
N ILE A 169 -5.20 2.97 2.97
CA ILE A 169 -6.46 3.70 3.15
C ILE A 169 -6.25 4.94 4.01
N LEU A 170 -5.55 4.80 5.15
CA LEU A 170 -5.22 5.93 6.01
C LEU A 170 -4.43 7.00 5.25
N ASN A 171 -3.39 6.60 4.53
CA ASN A 171 -2.53 7.48 3.75
C ASN A 171 -3.34 8.26 2.70
N VAL A 172 -4.15 7.55 1.94
CA VAL A 172 -4.99 8.14 0.89
C VAL A 172 -6.00 9.13 1.47
N MET A 173 -6.70 8.75 2.54
CA MET A 173 -7.70 9.62 3.18
C MET A 173 -7.10 10.87 3.82
N LYS A 174 -5.86 10.80 4.29
CA LYS A 174 -5.22 11.87 5.05
C LYS A 174 -4.29 12.74 4.21
N GLU A 175 -3.53 12.15 3.30
CA GLU A 175 -2.47 12.84 2.54
C GLU A 175 -2.84 13.12 1.08
N GLU A 176 -3.65 12.27 0.44
CA GLU A 176 -4.10 12.47 -0.95
C GLU A 176 -5.36 13.32 -1.07
N LEU A 177 -6.23 13.34 -0.05
CA LEU A 177 -7.48 14.10 0.00
C LEU A 177 -7.46 15.45 0.78
N PRO A 178 -6.33 16.17 1.03
CA PRO A 178 -6.41 17.43 1.78
C PRO A 178 -7.05 18.57 0.98
N GLU A 179 -7.73 19.45 1.71
CA GLU A 179 -8.65 20.49 1.23
C GLU A 179 -7.97 21.60 0.40
N ASP A 180 -6.65 21.79 0.51
CA ASP A 180 -5.90 22.94 -0.04
C ASP A 180 -5.05 22.63 -1.28
N ARG A 181 -5.44 21.66 -2.12
CA ARG A 181 -4.74 21.42 -3.40
C ARG A 181 -5.41 22.22 -4.52
N GLU A 182 -4.62 23.03 -5.25
CA GLU A 182 -5.01 23.68 -6.52
C GLU A 182 -5.23 22.66 -7.66
N SER A 183 -5.90 21.55 -7.39
CA SER A 183 -6.24 20.54 -8.38
C SER A 183 -7.55 20.93 -9.03
N SER A 184 -7.56 21.04 -10.36
CA SER A 184 -8.82 21.19 -11.07
C SER A 184 -9.64 19.90 -10.87
N PHE A 185 -10.88 20.05 -10.42
CA PHE A 185 -11.81 18.92 -10.23
C PHE A 185 -11.93 18.06 -11.49
N VAL A 186 -11.83 18.68 -12.67
CA VAL A 186 -11.83 18.00 -13.97
C VAL A 186 -10.63 17.07 -14.13
N SER A 187 -9.41 17.52 -13.81
CA SER A 187 -8.21 16.68 -13.86
C SER A 187 -8.30 15.50 -12.90
N PHE A 188 -8.85 15.72 -11.70
CA PHE A 188 -9.11 14.65 -10.74
C PHE A 188 -10.09 13.60 -11.29
N CYS A 189 -11.24 14.03 -11.81
CA CYS A 189 -12.25 13.14 -12.41
C CYS A 189 -11.69 12.34 -13.59
N LEU A 190 -10.92 12.99 -14.48
CA LEU A 190 -10.27 12.32 -15.61
C LEU A 190 -9.26 11.27 -15.14
N GLY A 191 -8.48 11.58 -14.10
CA GLY A 191 -7.54 10.63 -13.50
C GLY A 191 -8.24 9.41 -12.91
N ILE A 192 -9.33 9.61 -12.16
CA ILE A 192 -10.14 8.52 -11.60
C ILE A 192 -10.73 7.69 -12.74
N VAL A 193 -11.46 8.29 -13.67
CA VAL A 193 -12.13 7.57 -14.76
C VAL A 193 -11.11 6.79 -15.60
N GLY A 194 -9.99 7.42 -15.97
CA GLY A 194 -8.95 6.78 -16.76
C GLY A 194 -8.33 5.58 -16.06
N TYR A 195 -7.96 5.72 -14.78
CA TYR A 195 -7.38 4.62 -14.01
C TYR A 195 -8.40 3.51 -13.73
N SER A 196 -9.68 3.86 -13.50
CA SER A 196 -10.77 2.90 -13.35
C SER A 196 -10.98 2.07 -14.62
N VAL A 197 -11.03 2.70 -15.79
CA VAL A 197 -11.16 1.99 -17.07
C VAL A 197 -9.98 1.06 -17.29
N LEU A 198 -8.76 1.52 -16.98
CA LEU A 198 -7.56 0.70 -17.10
C LEU A 198 -7.66 -0.57 -16.23
N LEU A 199 -8.08 -0.43 -14.97
CA LEU A 199 -8.23 -1.56 -14.06
C LEU A 199 -9.34 -2.53 -14.46
N LEU A 200 -10.42 -2.05 -15.07
CA LEU A 200 -11.55 -2.90 -15.49
C LEU A 200 -11.26 -3.71 -16.76
N ILE A 201 -10.24 -3.33 -17.53
CA ILE A 201 -9.84 -4.03 -18.77
C ILE A 201 -8.74 -5.07 -18.50
N LEU A 202 -8.06 -4.93 -17.37
CA LEU A 202 -6.99 -5.80 -16.91
C LEU A 202 -7.58 -7.12 -16.41
#